data_AF-A0A327VU81-F1
#
_entry.id   AF-A0A327VU81-F1
#
_cell.length_a   1.000
_cell.length_b   1.000
_cell.length_c   1.000
_cell.angle_alpha   90.00
_cell.angle_beta   90.00
_cell.angle_gamma   90.00
#
_symmetry.space_group_name_H-M   'P 1'
#
loop_
_entity.id
_entity.type
_entity.pdbx_description
1 polymer ?
#
loop_
_entity_poly.entity_id
_entity_poly.type
_entity_poly.pdbx_seq_one_letter_code
_entity_poly.pdbx_strand_id
1 'polypeptide(L)'
;MEGVDLGDLLLVRVGRGDRQAFEELYGELAGPVYGLVGRVLRDPAQSEEVTQDVLLEVWRTAARYDPRRGSALAWVLTVAHNQVRRCLDRLTDLQRQAVTLAYYDGHTYREVAHRLAAPLGTVKTRMRDGLLRLRSCLDGASV
;
A
#
# COMPACT_ATOMS: atom_id res chain seq x y z
N MET A 1 16.70 28.32 -7.38
CA MET A 1 16.38 27.41 -8.50
C MET A 1 16.39 26.01 -7.92
N GLU A 2 15.23 25.51 -7.50
CA GLU A 2 15.07 24.11 -7.10
C GLU A 2 15.39 23.23 -8.30
N GLY A 3 16.39 22.36 -8.15
CA GLY A 3 16.67 21.33 -9.13
C GLY A 3 15.42 20.48 -9.31
N VAL A 4 15.03 20.23 -10.55
CA VAL A 4 13.87 19.40 -10.84
C VAL A 4 14.13 18.03 -10.21
N ASP A 5 13.22 17.57 -9.34
CA ASP A 5 13.35 16.28 -8.68
C ASP A 5 13.42 15.17 -9.73
N LEU A 6 14.37 14.24 -9.55
CA LEU A 6 14.58 13.16 -10.50
C LEU A 6 13.31 12.29 -10.61
N GLY A 7 12.63 12.02 -9.49
CA GLY A 7 11.37 11.31 -9.48
C GLY A 7 10.29 12.01 -10.30
N ASP A 8 10.17 13.35 -10.16
CA ASP A 8 9.23 14.16 -10.94
C ASP A 8 9.49 14.07 -12.44
N LEU A 9 10.76 14.19 -12.86
CA LEU A 9 11.16 14.07 -14.26
C LEU A 9 10.85 12.69 -14.83
N LEU A 10 11.20 11.63 -14.09
CA LEU A 10 10.96 10.25 -14.49
C LEU A 10 9.46 10.01 -14.64
N LEU A 11 8.65 10.42 -13.66
CA LEU A 11 7.20 10.17 -13.67
C LEU A 11 6.49 10.90 -14.83
N VAL A 12 6.94 12.10 -15.20
CA VAL A 12 6.44 12.80 -16.41
C VAL A 12 6.77 12.05 -17.70
N ARG A 13 7.97 11.46 -17.81
CA ARG A 13 8.36 10.64 -18.97
C ARG A 13 7.58 9.33 -19.01
N VAL A 14 7.39 8.68 -17.86
CA VAL A 14 6.56 7.47 -17.72
C VAL A 14 5.14 7.74 -18.19
N GLY A 15 4.55 8.89 -17.86
CA GLY A 15 3.23 9.30 -18.34
C GLY A 15 3.09 9.40 -19.88
N ARG A 16 4.21 9.41 -20.62
CA ARG A 16 4.27 9.38 -22.08
C ARG A 16 4.59 7.99 -22.66
N GLY A 17 4.69 6.96 -21.81
CA GLY A 17 5.00 5.59 -22.21
C GLY A 17 6.51 5.28 -22.31
N ASP A 18 7.37 6.09 -21.68
CA ASP A 18 8.82 5.84 -21.65
C ASP A 18 9.16 4.68 -20.69
N ARG A 19 9.46 3.51 -21.25
CA ARG A 19 9.78 2.30 -20.49
C ARG A 19 11.08 2.39 -19.72
N GLN A 20 12.09 3.07 -20.25
CA GLN A 20 13.38 3.23 -19.58
C GLN A 20 13.22 4.12 -18.35
N ALA A 21 12.46 5.22 -18.48
CA ALA A 21 12.15 6.06 -17.34
C ALA A 21 11.38 5.31 -16.24
N PHE A 22 10.57 4.31 -16.60
CA PHE A 22 9.88 3.47 -15.62
C PHE A 22 10.82 2.54 -14.87
N GLU A 23 11.81 1.96 -15.54
CA GLU A 23 12.83 1.12 -14.89
C GLU A 23 13.65 1.92 -13.87
N GLU A 24 14.05 3.13 -14.23
CA GLU A 24 14.75 4.06 -13.33
C GLU A 24 13.83 4.46 -12.15
N LEU A 25 12.56 4.80 -12.42
CA LEU A 25 11.57 5.13 -11.39
C LEU A 25 11.33 3.96 -10.44
N TYR A 26 11.28 2.73 -10.97
CA TYR A 26 11.13 1.50 -10.19
C TYR A 26 12.27 1.37 -9.18
N GLY A 27 13.52 1.54 -9.62
CA GLY A 27 14.69 1.47 -8.74
C GLY A 27 14.62 2.44 -7.55
N GLU A 28 14.10 3.65 -7.79
CA GLU A 28 13.98 4.70 -6.76
C GLU A 28 12.79 4.48 -5.81
N LEU A 29 11.63 4.08 -6.35
CA LEU A 29 10.37 4.10 -5.61
C LEU A 29 9.88 2.73 -5.11
N ALA A 30 10.47 1.62 -5.57
CA ALA A 30 10.10 0.28 -5.08
C ALA A 30 10.34 0.13 -3.57
N GLY A 31 11.46 0.63 -3.04
CA GLY A 31 11.76 0.57 -1.60
C GLY A 31 10.72 1.27 -0.73
N PRO A 32 10.40 2.56 -0.97
CA PRO A 32 9.34 3.27 -0.27
C PRO A 32 7.96 2.60 -0.35
N VAL A 33 7.56 2.10 -1.53
CA VAL A 33 6.29 1.39 -1.71
C VAL A 33 6.27 0.09 -0.92
N TYR A 34 7.33 -0.73 -1.03
CA TYR A 34 7.50 -1.96 -0.28
C TYR A 34 7.43 -1.72 1.23
N GLY A 35 8.09 -0.66 1.72
CA GLY A 35 8.05 -0.29 3.14
C GLY A 35 6.64 0.06 3.62
N LEU A 36 5.82 0.69 2.78
CA LEU A 36 4.41 0.97 3.10
C LEU A 36 3.56 -0.30 3.13
N VAL A 37 3.67 -1.14 2.10
CA VAL A 37 2.90 -2.39 1.98
C VAL A 37 3.28 -3.38 3.08
N GLY A 38 4.59 -3.52 3.36
CA GLY A 38 5.14 -4.44 4.34
C GLY A 38 4.70 -4.17 5.78
N ARG A 39 4.36 -2.91 6.11
CA ARG A 39 3.77 -2.58 7.42
C ARG A 39 2.40 -3.22 7.63
N VAL A 40 1.64 -3.41 6.55
CA VAL A 40 0.27 -3.95 6.57
C VAL A 40 0.30 -5.47 6.40
N LEU A 41 1.00 -5.98 5.38
CA LEU A 41 0.97 -7.41 5.05
C LEU A 41 1.85 -8.26 5.97
N ARG A 42 3.00 -7.73 6.44
CA ARG A 42 4.02 -8.47 7.23
C ARG A 42 4.40 -9.84 6.65
N ASP A 43 4.26 -10.00 5.34
CA ASP A 43 4.63 -11.17 4.57
C ASP A 43 5.54 -10.69 3.43
N PRO A 44 6.84 -11.08 3.41
CA PRO A 44 7.78 -10.54 2.45
C PRO A 44 7.40 -10.80 0.99
N ALA A 45 6.94 -12.02 0.67
CA ALA A 45 6.63 -12.43 -0.70
C ALA A 45 5.41 -11.65 -1.22
N GLN A 46 4.36 -11.56 -0.40
CA GLN A 46 3.15 -10.84 -0.79
C GLN A 46 3.39 -9.32 -0.83
N SER A 47 4.26 -8.80 0.04
CA SER A 47 4.61 -7.37 -0.01
C SER A 47 5.36 -7.00 -1.29
N GLU A 48 6.17 -7.91 -1.81
CA GLU A 48 6.89 -7.73 -3.08
C GLU A 48 5.92 -7.75 -4.27
N GLU A 49 5.05 -8.76 -4.34
CA GLU A 49 4.03 -8.89 -5.39
C GLU A 49 3.14 -7.63 -5.45
N VAL A 50 2.63 -7.18 -4.30
CA VAL A 50 1.78 -5.99 -4.22
C VAL A 50 2.54 -4.71 -4.55
N THR A 51 3.84 -4.64 -4.24
CA THR A 51 4.68 -3.50 -4.65
C THR A 51 4.78 -3.42 -6.17
N GLN A 52 4.96 -4.56 -6.84
CA GLN A 52 4.98 -4.63 -8.29
C GLN A 52 3.62 -4.20 -8.88
N ASP A 53 2.51 -4.69 -8.33
CA ASP A 53 1.16 -4.29 -8.76
C ASP A 53 0.89 -2.79 -8.59
N VAL A 54 1.32 -2.19 -7.48
CA VAL A 54 1.23 -0.74 -7.25
C VAL A 54 2.03 0.00 -8.33
N LEU A 55 3.25 -0.45 -8.63
CA LEU A 55 4.10 0.18 -9.64
C LEU A 55 3.53 0.00 -11.06
N LEU A 56 2.87 -1.12 -11.36
CA LEU A 56 2.11 -1.31 -12.59
C LEU A 56 0.91 -0.35 -12.67
N GLU A 57 0.22 -0.10 -11.57
CA GLU A 57 -0.85 0.90 -11.51
C GLU A 57 -0.30 2.32 -11.69
N VAL A 58 0.88 2.61 -11.12
CA VAL A 58 1.61 3.85 -11.37
C VAL A 58 1.90 4.02 -12.87
N TRP A 59 2.43 2.99 -13.55
CA TRP A 59 2.62 3.02 -15.00
C TRP A 59 1.32 3.37 -15.75
N ARG A 60 0.22 2.70 -15.41
CA ARG A 60 -1.09 2.91 -16.07
C ARG A 60 -1.67 4.30 -15.83
N THR A 61 -1.36 4.93 -14.70
CA THR A 61 -1.97 6.20 -14.27
C THR A 61 -1.02 7.39 -14.29
N ALA A 62 0.25 7.20 -14.62
CA ALA A 62 1.28 8.25 -14.62
C ALA A 62 0.95 9.45 -15.51
N ALA A 63 0.16 9.28 -16.58
CA ALA A 63 -0.33 10.40 -17.40
C ALA A 63 -1.19 11.40 -16.62
N ARG A 64 -1.69 11.04 -15.43
CA ARG A 64 -2.45 11.90 -14.51
C ARG A 64 -1.56 12.65 -13.52
N TYR A 65 -0.26 12.34 -13.47
CA TYR A 65 0.67 13.04 -12.61
C TYR A 65 0.85 14.48 -13.07
N ASP A 66 0.81 15.42 -12.11
CA ASP A 66 1.09 16.83 -12.34
C ASP A 66 2.08 17.29 -11.27
N PRO A 67 3.35 17.58 -11.62
CA PRO A 67 4.37 17.99 -10.65
C PRO A 67 4.03 19.30 -9.92
N ARG A 68 3.07 20.08 -10.43
CA ARG A 68 2.58 21.29 -9.74
C ARG A 68 1.67 20.97 -8.55
N ARG A 69 1.20 19.73 -8.41
CA ARG A 69 0.29 19.29 -7.33
C ARG A 69 1.00 18.58 -6.17
N GLY A 70 2.29 18.29 -6.30
CA GLY A 70 3.10 17.57 -5.31
C GLY A 70 4.13 16.67 -5.98
N SER A 71 5.07 16.15 -5.19
CA SER A 71 6.17 15.31 -5.68
C SER A 71 5.72 13.93 -6.15
N ALA A 72 6.54 13.31 -6.99
CA ALA A 72 6.35 11.95 -7.51
C ALA A 72 6.24 10.93 -6.38
N LEU A 73 7.12 11.02 -5.37
CA LEU A 73 7.07 10.14 -4.20
C LEU A 73 5.71 10.24 -3.48
N ALA A 74 5.23 11.46 -3.20
CA ALA A 74 3.95 11.65 -2.52
C ALA A 74 2.78 11.10 -3.34
N TRP A 75 2.80 11.31 -4.65
CA TRP A 75 1.78 10.79 -5.56
C TRP A 75 1.79 9.26 -5.62
N VAL A 76 2.97 8.63 -5.78
CA VAL A 76 3.12 7.16 -5.82
C VAL A 76 2.69 6.52 -4.49
N LEU A 77 3.09 7.09 -3.35
CA LEU A 77 2.63 6.62 -2.04
C LEU A 77 1.11 6.76 -1.88
N THR A 78 0.49 7.78 -2.50
CA THR A 78 -0.97 7.92 -2.54
C THR A 78 -1.62 6.81 -3.36
N VAL A 79 -1.03 6.42 -4.50
CA VAL A 79 -1.51 5.27 -5.28
C VAL A 79 -1.44 3.99 -4.45
N ALA A 80 -0.31 3.72 -3.80
CA ALA A 80 -0.12 2.57 -2.92
C ALA A 80 -1.15 2.55 -1.78
N HIS A 81 -1.30 3.69 -1.09
CA HIS A 81 -2.25 3.82 0.01
C HIS A 81 -3.69 3.61 -0.42
N ASN A 82 -4.07 4.12 -1.60
CA ASN A 82 -5.41 3.91 -2.15
C ASN A 82 -5.70 2.44 -2.44
N GLN A 83 -4.71 1.67 -2.91
CA GLN A 83 -4.87 0.23 -3.13
C GLN A 83 -5.08 -0.52 -1.81
N VAL A 84 -4.24 -0.26 -0.81
CA VAL A 84 -4.41 -0.82 0.54
C VAL A 84 -5.76 -0.45 1.14
N ARG A 85 -6.17 0.82 1.01
CA ARG A 85 -7.46 1.31 1.51
C ARG A 85 -8.64 0.58 0.86
N ARG A 86 -8.63 0.38 -0.47
CA ARG A 86 -9.68 -0.38 -1.16
C ARG A 86 -9.78 -1.83 -0.66
N CYS A 87 -8.66 -2.45 -0.29
CA CYS A 87 -8.68 -3.81 0.26
C CYS A 87 -9.12 -3.85 1.72
N LEU A 88 -8.73 -2.86 2.54
CA LEU A 88 -9.32 -2.65 3.86
C LEU A 88 -10.83 -2.46 3.75
N ASP A 89 -11.30 -1.79 2.69
CA ASP A 89 -12.72 -1.57 2.41
C ASP A 89 -13.53 -2.87 2.24
N ARG A 90 -12.87 -4.00 1.91
CA ARG A 90 -13.50 -5.32 1.79
C ARG A 90 -13.57 -6.12 3.10
N LEU A 91 -12.96 -5.63 4.17
CA LEU A 91 -13.04 -6.26 5.48
C LEU A 91 -14.37 -5.96 6.16
N THR A 92 -14.83 -6.88 7.03
CA THR A 92 -15.92 -6.52 7.95
C THR A 92 -15.44 -5.44 8.91
N ASP A 93 -16.35 -4.63 9.46
CA ASP A 93 -15.98 -3.56 10.40
C ASP A 93 -15.15 -4.07 11.58
N LEU A 94 -15.49 -5.24 12.10
CA LEU A 94 -14.78 -5.89 13.21
C LEU A 94 -13.35 -6.33 12.82
N GLN A 95 -13.17 -6.83 11.60
CA GLN A 95 -11.85 -7.19 11.07
C GLN A 95 -11.02 -5.93 10.83
N ARG A 96 -11.60 -4.93 10.18
CA ARG A 96 -10.95 -3.65 9.90
C ARG A 96 -10.51 -2.95 11.18
N GLN A 97 -11.37 -2.82 12.18
CA GLN A 97 -11.02 -2.19 13.46
C GLN A 97 -9.86 -2.90 14.14
N ALA A 98 -9.87 -4.24 14.17
CA ALA A 98 -8.79 -5.02 14.77
C ALA A 98 -7.46 -4.81 14.00
N VAL A 99 -7.50 -4.90 12.67
CA VAL A 99 -6.35 -4.65 11.79
C VAL A 99 -5.83 -3.22 11.98
N THR A 100 -6.71 -2.22 11.98
CA THR A 100 -6.30 -0.82 12.11
C THR A 100 -5.60 -0.54 13.42
N LEU A 101 -6.19 -0.97 14.55
CA LEU A 101 -5.59 -0.78 15.87
C LEU A 101 -4.22 -1.48 15.99
N ALA A 102 -4.06 -2.65 15.40
CA ALA A 102 -2.80 -3.38 15.47
C ALA A 102 -1.71 -2.77 14.57
N TYR A 103 -2.06 -2.34 13.35
CA TYR A 103 -1.08 -1.97 12.33
C TYR A 103 -0.81 -0.48 12.21
N TYR A 104 -1.85 0.35 12.31
CA TYR A 104 -1.68 1.81 12.24
C TYR A 104 -1.38 2.39 13.63
N ASP A 105 -2.04 1.86 14.67
CA ASP A 105 -1.87 2.40 16.03
C ASP A 105 -0.85 1.61 16.88
N GLY A 106 -0.31 0.50 16.35
CA GLY A 106 0.76 -0.27 16.97
C GLY A 106 0.36 -1.08 18.20
N HIS A 107 -0.94 -1.33 18.42
CA HIS A 107 -1.41 -2.08 19.59
C HIS A 107 -1.07 -3.56 19.52
N THR A 108 -0.67 -4.10 20.66
CA THR A 108 -0.62 -5.54 20.87
C THR A 108 -2.03 -6.14 20.80
N TYR A 109 -2.15 -7.43 20.49
CA TYR A 109 -3.46 -8.10 20.44
C TYR A 109 -4.23 -8.01 21.76
N ARG A 110 -3.51 -7.90 22.90
CA ARG A 110 -4.12 -7.69 24.22
C ARG A 110 -4.72 -6.30 24.33
N GLU A 111 -4.01 -5.26 23.92
CA GLU A 111 -4.53 -3.89 23.93
C GLU A 111 -5.70 -3.73 22.95
N VAL A 112 -5.63 -4.36 21.78
CA VAL A 112 -6.77 -4.44 20.84
C VAL A 112 -7.98 -5.11 21.51
N ALA A 113 -7.78 -6.22 22.20
CA ALA A 113 -8.84 -6.92 22.94
C ALA A 113 -9.49 -6.03 24.02
N HIS A 114 -8.68 -5.29 24.78
CA HIS A 114 -9.18 -4.32 25.76
C HIS A 114 -9.99 -3.19 25.10
N ARG A 115 -9.47 -2.59 24.02
CA ARG A 115 -10.13 -1.47 23.32
C ARG A 115 -11.44 -1.86 22.65
N LEU A 116 -11.49 -3.06 22.07
CA LEU A 116 -12.69 -3.57 21.41
C LEU A 116 -13.65 -4.29 22.37
N ALA A 117 -13.36 -4.30 23.68
CA ALA A 117 -14.10 -5.05 24.69
C ALA A 117 -14.42 -6.49 24.25
N ALA A 118 -13.41 -7.17 23.68
CA ALA A 118 -13.54 -8.50 23.07
C ALA A 118 -12.54 -9.49 23.66
N PRO A 119 -12.85 -10.80 23.72
CA PRO A 119 -11.89 -11.82 24.13
C PRO A 119 -10.66 -11.84 23.20
N LEU A 120 -9.47 -12.10 23.78
CA LEU A 120 -8.22 -12.18 23.01
C LEU A 120 -8.29 -13.23 21.88
N GLY A 121 -8.95 -14.36 22.12
CA GLY A 121 -9.18 -15.39 21.09
C GLY A 121 -9.97 -14.85 19.90
N THR A 122 -11.02 -14.06 20.15
CA THR A 122 -11.83 -13.41 19.11
C THR A 122 -11.02 -12.40 18.31
N VAL A 123 -10.18 -11.59 18.98
CA VAL A 123 -9.26 -10.66 18.28
C VAL A 123 -8.29 -11.41 17.39
N LYS A 124 -7.67 -12.49 17.88
CA LYS A 124 -6.76 -13.31 17.08
C LYS A 124 -7.44 -13.86 15.81
N THR A 125 -8.67 -14.37 15.92
CA THR A 125 -9.43 -14.85 14.77
C THR A 125 -9.75 -13.71 13.79
N ARG A 126 -10.22 -12.56 14.28
CA ARG A 126 -10.49 -11.38 13.43
C ARG A 126 -9.24 -10.90 12.69
N MET A 127 -8.09 -10.87 13.37
CA MET A 127 -6.79 -10.52 12.78
C MET A 127 -6.41 -11.51 11.68
N ARG A 128 -6.45 -12.82 11.98
CA ARG A 128 -6.11 -13.86 11.02
C ARG A 128 -6.99 -13.79 9.77
N ASP A 129 -8.30 -13.74 9.94
CA ASP A 129 -9.26 -13.74 8.83
C ASP A 129 -9.21 -12.44 8.04
N GLY A 130 -8.97 -11.30 8.73
CA GLY A 130 -8.76 -10.01 8.09
C GLY A 130 -7.50 -9.98 7.22
N LEU A 131 -6.38 -10.48 7.73
CA LEU A 131 -5.14 -10.59 6.95
C LEU A 131 -5.26 -11.53 5.76
N LEU A 132 -5.94 -12.67 5.92
CA LEU A 132 -6.22 -13.57 4.80
C LEU A 132 -6.99 -12.86 3.69
N ARG A 133 -8.03 -12.09 4.03
CA ARG A 133 -8.80 -11.32 3.05
C ARG A 133 -8.03 -10.17 2.42
N LEU A 134 -7.19 -9.47 3.19
CA LEU A 134 -6.34 -8.40 2.66
C LEU A 134 -5.37 -8.94 1.62
N ARG A 135 -4.75 -10.08 1.93
CA ARG A 135 -3.82 -10.78 1.05
C ARG A 135 -4.48 -11.17 -0.26
N SER A 136 -5.59 -11.91 -0.21
CA SER A 136 -6.36 -12.26 -1.42
C SER A 136 -6.83 -11.05 -2.22
N CYS A 137 -7.14 -9.92 -1.58
CA CYS A 137 -7.53 -8.70 -2.30
C CYS A 137 -6.35 -8.02 -2.99
N LEU A 138 -5.18 -7.98 -2.34
CA LEU A 138 -4.01 -7.27 -2.83
C LEU A 138 -3.26 -8.05 -3.90
N ASP A 139 -3.25 -9.39 -3.85
CA ASP A 139 -2.64 -10.28 -4.84
C ASP A 139 -3.43 -10.32 -6.18
N GLY A 140 -4.42 -9.44 -6.37
CA GLY A 140 -5.28 -9.45 -7.56
C GLY A 140 -6.10 -10.73 -7.75
N ALA A 141 -6.07 -11.66 -6.78
CA ALA A 141 -6.84 -12.89 -6.73
C ALA A 141 -8.32 -12.56 -6.58
N SER A 142 -8.91 -12.20 -7.71
CA SER A 142 -10.34 -12.11 -7.92
C SER A 142 -10.88 -13.52 -7.70
N VAL A 143 -11.60 -13.72 -6.60
CA VAL A 143 -12.51 -14.85 -6.45
C VAL A 143 -13.55 -14.78 -7.56
#